data_AF-A0A949UPR7-F1
#
_entry.id   AF-A0A949UPR7-F1
#
_cell.length_a   1.000
_cell.length_b   1.000
_cell.length_c   1.000
_cell.angle_alpha   90.00
_cell.angle_beta   90.00
_cell.angle_gamma   90.00
#
_symmetry.space_group_name_H-M   'P 1'
#
loop_
_entity.id
_entity.type
_entity.pdbx_description
1 polymer ?
#
loop_
_entity_poly.entity_id
_entity_poly.type
_entity_poly.pdbx_seq_one_letter_code
_entity_poly.pdbx_strand_id
1 'polypeptide(L)'
;MSKSLSTPQPKQITINGTQYSLLAFYYPGYNEAWDNTYQAPFMGNFYPSVFSMTIDTITGTFHNAEAAFQATKWWKNDAARTQFENALTGNEAFHIKKGLSKPDYSYCKLGRDGAMLKVVTEKFALPEFKKGLLASGDAYLLEHNAIKGRDNYWSDDHDGTGTNMLGITLMDVRSILGGEGVPGGNYTVKDFTQYI
;
A
#
# COMPACT_ATOMS: atom_id res chain seq x y z
N MET A 1 -7.28 2.94 -23.67
CA MET A 1 -8.17 3.72 -22.79
C MET A 1 -7.76 3.40 -21.36
N SER A 2 -7.26 4.35 -20.57
CA SER A 2 -7.00 4.07 -19.15
C SER A 2 -8.35 3.85 -18.47
N LYS A 3 -8.49 2.72 -17.79
CA LYS A 3 -9.70 2.43 -17.01
C LYS A 3 -9.65 3.36 -15.81
N SER A 4 -10.60 4.29 -15.68
CA SER A 4 -10.58 5.19 -14.52
C SER A 4 -10.79 4.39 -13.24
N LEU A 5 -9.96 4.64 -12.22
CA LEU A 5 -10.18 4.07 -10.89
C LEU A 5 -11.51 4.58 -10.32
N SER A 6 -12.15 3.75 -9.49
CA SER A 6 -13.33 4.17 -8.73
C SER A 6 -12.99 5.33 -7.81
N THR A 7 -13.95 6.23 -7.58
CA THR A 7 -13.79 7.30 -6.61
C THR A 7 -13.97 6.73 -5.20
N PRO A 8 -12.99 6.87 -4.28
CA PRO A 8 -13.13 6.40 -2.92
C PRO A 8 -14.38 6.92 -2.23
N GLN A 9 -14.95 6.11 -1.34
CA GLN A 9 -16.13 6.42 -0.53
C GLN A 9 -15.80 6.30 0.97
N PRO A 10 -15.03 7.24 1.57
CA PRO A 10 -14.79 7.24 3.00
C PRO A 10 -16.10 7.33 3.80
N LYS A 11 -16.12 6.70 4.97
CA LYS A 11 -17.27 6.72 5.89
C LYS A 11 -16.97 7.54 7.12
N GLN A 12 -17.97 8.27 7.58
CA GLN A 12 -17.89 9.02 8.83
C GLN A 12 -18.09 8.07 10.02
N ILE A 13 -17.21 8.16 11.00
CA ILE A 13 -17.23 7.38 12.25
C ILE A 13 -16.96 8.31 13.44
N THR A 14 -17.23 7.83 14.66
CA THR A 14 -17.02 8.60 15.90
C THR A 14 -16.12 7.84 16.85
N ILE A 15 -14.89 8.31 17.06
CA ILE A 15 -13.95 7.71 18.04
C ILE A 15 -13.76 8.71 19.18
N ASN A 16 -14.00 8.29 20.42
CA ASN A 16 -13.82 9.11 21.62
C ASN A 16 -14.51 10.49 21.53
N GLY A 17 -15.72 10.53 20.94
CA GLY A 17 -16.50 11.75 20.75
C GLY A 17 -16.02 12.68 19.62
N THR A 18 -14.99 12.29 18.87
CA THR A 18 -14.46 13.03 17.71
C THR A 18 -14.88 12.33 16.41
N GLN A 19 -15.32 13.10 15.41
CA GLN A 19 -15.64 12.59 14.08
C GLN A 19 -14.36 12.33 13.27
N TYR A 20 -14.28 11.18 12.63
CA TYR A 20 -13.22 10.86 11.66
C TYR A 20 -13.83 10.33 10.37
N SER A 21 -13.09 10.49 9.29
CA SER A 21 -13.34 9.84 8.02
C SER A 21 -12.47 8.57 7.97
N LEU A 22 -13.05 7.41 7.63
CA LEU A 22 -12.37 6.12 7.53
C LEU A 22 -12.49 5.58 6.12
N LEU A 23 -11.39 5.01 5.60
CA LEU A 23 -11.34 4.29 4.34
C LEU A 23 -10.51 3.02 4.55
N ALA A 24 -11.11 1.84 4.43
CA ALA A 24 -10.38 0.58 4.46
C ALA A 24 -10.14 0.00 3.07
N PHE A 25 -8.99 -0.65 2.90
CA PHE A 25 -8.56 -1.28 1.66
C PHE A 25 -7.69 -2.52 1.96
N TYR A 26 -7.55 -3.44 0.99
CA TYR A 26 -6.58 -4.53 1.07
C TYR A 26 -6.14 -5.09 -0.28
N TYR A 27 -7.09 -5.54 -1.09
CA TYR A 27 -6.90 -6.18 -2.39
C TYR A 27 -5.78 -7.24 -2.44
N PRO A 28 -6.00 -8.50 -1.99
CA PRO A 28 -5.01 -9.59 -2.11
C PRO A 28 -4.97 -10.24 -3.52
N GLY A 29 -5.38 -9.52 -4.56
CA GLY A 29 -5.59 -10.02 -5.93
C GLY A 29 -7.05 -10.13 -6.35
N TYR A 30 -7.98 -9.86 -5.42
CA TYR A 30 -9.41 -9.71 -5.64
C TYR A 30 -9.94 -8.67 -4.63
N ASN A 31 -11.15 -8.15 -4.83
CA ASN A 31 -11.74 -7.21 -3.87
C ASN A 31 -12.29 -7.97 -2.65
N GLU A 32 -11.90 -7.53 -1.45
CA GLU A 32 -12.59 -7.92 -0.22
C GLU A 32 -13.88 -7.09 -0.02
N ALA A 33 -14.66 -7.41 1.03
CA ALA A 33 -15.91 -6.70 1.33
C ALA A 33 -15.70 -5.19 1.55
N TRP A 34 -14.64 -4.80 2.26
CA TRP A 34 -14.30 -3.40 2.49
C TRP A 34 -13.78 -2.72 1.21
N ASP A 35 -13.03 -3.41 0.34
CA ASP A 35 -12.60 -2.83 -0.94
C ASP A 35 -13.80 -2.42 -1.81
N ASN A 36 -14.86 -3.23 -1.82
CA ASN A 36 -16.10 -2.93 -2.53
C ASN A 36 -16.88 -1.78 -1.86
N THR A 37 -16.86 -1.75 -0.52
CA THR A 37 -17.56 -0.76 0.29
C THR A 37 -16.95 0.64 0.15
N TYR A 38 -15.63 0.74 0.29
CA TYR A 38 -14.89 2.00 0.26
C TYR A 38 -14.40 2.36 -1.14
N GLN A 39 -14.55 1.46 -2.12
CA GLN A 39 -14.19 1.66 -3.53
C GLN A 39 -12.73 2.07 -3.76
N ALA A 40 -11.82 1.55 -2.92
CA ALA A 40 -10.41 1.90 -2.96
C ALA A 40 -9.43 0.70 -3.03
N PRO A 41 -9.72 -0.40 -3.76
CA PRO A 41 -8.79 -1.54 -3.86
C PRO A 41 -7.41 -1.14 -4.42
N PHE A 42 -7.37 -0.05 -5.18
CA PHE A 42 -6.14 0.47 -5.78
C PHE A 42 -5.09 0.95 -4.77
N MET A 43 -5.47 1.11 -3.50
CA MET A 43 -4.53 1.40 -2.42
C MET A 43 -3.67 0.19 -2.03
N GLY A 44 -4.17 -1.04 -2.21
CA GLY A 44 -3.44 -2.27 -1.89
C GLY A 44 -2.19 -2.49 -2.76
N ASN A 45 -1.16 -3.10 -2.18
CA ASN A 45 0.12 -3.33 -2.86
C ASN A 45 0.05 -4.34 -4.01
N PHE A 46 -0.92 -5.26 -3.95
CA PHE A 46 -1.14 -6.28 -4.97
C PHE A 46 -1.98 -5.76 -6.15
N TYR A 47 -2.51 -4.53 -6.06
CA TYR A 47 -3.33 -3.96 -7.11
C TYR A 47 -2.51 -3.72 -8.39
N PRO A 48 -3.02 -4.11 -9.58
CA PRO A 48 -2.33 -3.90 -10.83
C PRO A 48 -2.00 -2.42 -11.08
N SER A 49 -0.72 -2.12 -11.21
CA SER A 49 -0.20 -0.78 -11.45
C SER A 49 1.15 -0.88 -12.15
N VAL A 50 1.23 -0.37 -13.38
CA VAL A 50 2.50 -0.40 -14.15
C VAL A 50 3.24 0.91 -13.95
N PHE A 51 4.39 0.84 -13.30
CA PHE A 51 5.25 2.00 -13.06
C PHE A 51 6.72 1.60 -13.03
N SER A 52 7.59 2.58 -13.28
CA SER A 52 9.03 2.41 -13.19
C SER A 52 9.55 3.05 -11.90
N MET A 53 10.58 2.45 -11.31
CA MET A 53 11.25 2.95 -10.12
C MET A 53 12.76 2.92 -10.36
N THR A 54 13.44 4.02 -10.05
CA THR A 54 14.89 4.13 -10.14
C THR A 54 15.50 4.29 -8.75
N ILE A 55 16.49 3.45 -8.44
CA ILE A 55 17.31 3.54 -7.22
C ILE A 55 18.77 3.41 -7.66
N ASP A 56 19.62 4.33 -7.19
CA ASP A 56 20.96 4.59 -7.74
C ASP A 56 20.88 4.85 -9.26
N THR A 57 21.51 4.02 -10.08
CA THR A 57 21.54 4.12 -11.55
C THR A 57 20.73 3.01 -12.23
N ILE A 58 20.00 2.20 -11.47
CA ILE A 58 19.24 1.05 -11.98
C ILE A 58 17.76 1.41 -11.96
N THR A 59 17.09 1.23 -13.10
CA THR A 59 15.64 1.37 -13.26
C THR A 59 15.02 -0.01 -13.45
N GLY A 60 13.96 -0.30 -12.69
CA GLY A 60 13.09 -1.46 -12.92
C GLY A 60 11.67 -1.01 -13.19
N THR A 61 10.91 -1.79 -13.96
CA THR A 61 9.49 -1.57 -14.23
C THR A 61 8.68 -2.72 -13.67
N PHE A 62 7.63 -2.42 -12.91
CA PHE A 62 6.86 -3.41 -12.16
C PHE A 62 5.37 -3.27 -12.47
N HIS A 63 4.62 -4.37 -12.30
CA HIS A 63 3.17 -4.42 -12.56
C HIS A 63 2.31 -4.33 -11.29
N ASN A 64 2.95 -4.24 -10.11
CA ASN A 64 2.31 -4.00 -8.82
C ASN A 64 3.36 -3.56 -7.79
N ALA A 65 2.92 -2.93 -6.70
CA ALA A 65 3.81 -2.43 -5.65
C ALA A 65 4.47 -3.55 -4.83
N GLU A 66 3.82 -4.71 -4.67
CA GLU A 66 4.45 -5.87 -4.02
C GLU A 66 5.72 -6.31 -4.77
N ALA A 67 5.66 -6.45 -6.10
CA ALA A 67 6.82 -6.80 -6.92
C ALA A 67 7.95 -5.79 -6.76
N ALA A 68 7.65 -4.49 -6.87
CA ALA A 68 8.64 -3.43 -6.69
C ALA A 68 9.27 -3.45 -5.29
N PHE A 69 8.46 -3.61 -4.25
CA PHE A 69 8.93 -3.67 -2.86
C PHE A 69 9.79 -4.91 -2.61
N GLN A 70 9.36 -6.10 -3.04
CA GLN A 70 10.16 -7.31 -2.89
C GLN A 70 11.48 -7.23 -3.66
N ALA A 71 11.48 -6.64 -4.86
CA ALA A 71 12.67 -6.45 -5.69
C ALA A 71 13.75 -5.60 -5.01
N THR A 72 13.40 -4.65 -4.13
CA THR A 72 14.40 -3.83 -3.40
C THR A 72 15.39 -4.68 -2.59
N LYS A 73 14.98 -5.87 -2.15
CA LYS A 73 15.85 -6.81 -1.42
C LYS A 73 16.83 -7.57 -2.31
N TRP A 74 16.69 -7.46 -3.62
CA TRP A 74 17.60 -8.04 -4.60
C TRP A 74 17.93 -7.04 -5.71
N TRP A 75 17.86 -5.73 -5.41
CA TRP A 75 17.86 -4.68 -6.43
C TRP A 75 19.05 -4.75 -7.41
N LYS A 76 20.24 -5.09 -6.90
CA LYS A 76 21.49 -5.21 -7.68
C LYS A 76 21.68 -6.57 -8.35
N ASN A 77 20.83 -7.55 -8.06
CA ASN A 77 20.82 -8.85 -8.72
C ASN A 77 19.86 -8.81 -9.90
N ASP A 78 20.42 -8.69 -11.11
CA ASP A 78 19.66 -8.56 -12.36
C ASP A 78 18.65 -9.70 -12.56
N ALA A 79 19.09 -10.95 -12.45
CA ALA A 79 18.23 -12.13 -12.65
C ALA A 79 17.08 -12.21 -11.63
N ALA A 80 17.30 -11.80 -10.38
CA ALA A 80 16.23 -11.73 -9.38
C ALA A 80 15.28 -10.56 -9.65
N ARG A 81 15.81 -9.39 -9.99
CA ARG A 81 15.01 -8.20 -10.30
C ARG A 81 14.12 -8.45 -11.52
N THR A 82 14.64 -9.04 -12.59
CA THR A 82 13.87 -9.40 -13.79
C THR A 82 12.71 -10.37 -13.50
N GLN A 83 12.84 -11.27 -12.53
CA GLN A 83 11.70 -12.11 -12.10
C GLN A 83 10.56 -11.25 -11.52
N PHE A 84 10.88 -10.27 -10.69
CA PHE A 84 9.89 -9.34 -10.15
C PHE A 84 9.34 -8.36 -11.20
N GLU A 85 10.16 -7.89 -12.14
CA GLU A 85 9.71 -7.07 -13.26
C GLU A 85 8.70 -7.82 -14.14
N ASN A 86 8.84 -9.14 -14.29
CA ASN A 86 7.92 -10.00 -15.02
C ASN A 86 6.70 -10.49 -14.20
N ALA A 87 6.62 -10.18 -12.90
CA ALA A 87 5.51 -10.59 -12.06
C ALA A 87 4.29 -9.69 -12.30
N LEU A 88 3.28 -10.22 -13.00
CA LEU A 88 2.06 -9.49 -13.37
C LEU A 88 1.11 -9.29 -12.18
N THR A 89 1.20 -10.16 -11.17
CA THR A 89 0.36 -10.11 -9.96
C THR A 89 1.19 -10.07 -8.69
N GLY A 90 0.61 -9.51 -7.61
CA GLY A 90 1.26 -9.56 -6.29
C GLY A 90 1.46 -10.99 -5.77
N ASN A 91 0.57 -11.92 -6.15
CA ASN A 91 0.74 -13.33 -5.80
C ASN A 91 1.98 -13.94 -6.47
N GLU A 92 2.24 -13.67 -7.75
CA GLU A 92 3.48 -14.11 -8.42
C GLU A 92 4.72 -13.54 -7.73
N ALA A 93 4.72 -12.25 -7.41
CA ALA A 93 5.81 -11.60 -6.67
C ALA A 93 6.06 -12.26 -5.30
N PHE A 94 4.99 -12.57 -4.56
CA PHE A 94 5.07 -13.27 -3.29
C PHE A 94 5.68 -14.68 -3.43
N HIS A 95 5.35 -15.42 -4.49
CA HIS A 95 5.94 -16.73 -4.76
C HIS A 95 7.41 -16.63 -5.16
N ILE A 96 7.78 -15.67 -6.01
CA ILE A 96 9.20 -15.40 -6.38
C ILE A 96 10.03 -15.15 -5.13
N LYS A 97 9.58 -14.25 -4.25
CA LYS A 97 10.24 -13.95 -2.96
C LYS A 97 10.51 -15.22 -2.14
N LYS A 98 9.57 -16.17 -2.10
CA LYS A 98 9.74 -17.42 -1.35
C LYS A 98 10.81 -18.34 -1.95
N GLY A 99 11.03 -18.27 -3.27
CA GLY A 99 12.04 -19.06 -3.97
C GLY A 99 13.45 -18.47 -3.95
N LEU A 100 13.59 -17.18 -3.62
CA LEU A 100 14.88 -16.50 -3.57
C LEU A 100 15.53 -16.60 -2.18
N SER A 101 16.85 -16.67 -2.16
CA SER A 101 17.66 -16.68 -0.94
C SER A 101 18.47 -15.40 -0.80
N LYS A 102 19.01 -15.16 0.41
CA LYS A 102 19.90 -14.02 0.73
C LYS A 102 19.31 -12.65 0.39
N PRO A 103 18.11 -12.30 0.89
CA PRO A 103 17.59 -10.94 0.74
C PRO A 103 18.52 -9.92 1.41
N ASP A 104 18.68 -8.76 0.77
CA ASP A 104 19.26 -7.56 1.36
C ASP A 104 18.21 -6.86 2.25
N TYR A 105 18.29 -7.10 3.56
CA TYR A 105 17.40 -6.47 4.54
C TYR A 105 17.72 -4.99 4.82
N SER A 106 18.73 -4.41 4.17
CA SER A 106 18.86 -2.94 4.12
C SER A 106 17.89 -2.31 3.13
N TYR A 107 17.23 -3.12 2.28
CA TYR A 107 16.34 -2.67 1.21
C TYR A 107 17.04 -1.61 0.36
N CYS A 108 18.16 -1.98 -0.26
CA CYS A 108 19.04 -1.07 -1.01
C CYS A 108 19.35 0.23 -0.25
N LYS A 109 19.66 0.11 1.05
CA LYS A 109 19.95 1.21 2.00
C LYS A 109 18.78 2.15 2.35
N LEU A 110 17.57 1.89 1.85
CA LEU A 110 16.39 2.69 2.18
C LEU A 110 15.74 2.27 3.50
N GLY A 111 16.06 1.08 4.00
CA GLY A 111 15.32 0.43 5.07
C GLY A 111 13.92 -0.02 4.62
N ARG A 112 13.23 -0.79 5.47
CA ARG A 112 11.91 -1.36 5.16
C ARG A 112 10.89 -0.27 4.80
N ASP A 113 10.80 0.78 5.60
CA ASP A 113 9.80 1.83 5.44
C ASP A 113 10.16 2.78 4.31
N GLY A 114 11.43 3.19 4.21
CA GLY A 114 11.89 4.04 3.11
C GLY A 114 11.72 3.37 1.74
N ALA A 115 11.92 2.04 1.66
CA ALA A 115 11.66 1.29 0.44
C ALA A 115 10.17 1.28 0.08
N MET A 116 9.27 1.08 1.04
CA MET A 116 7.82 1.15 0.78
C MET A 116 7.39 2.56 0.39
N LEU A 117 7.87 3.59 1.10
CA LEU A 117 7.60 5.00 0.77
C LEU A 117 8.03 5.32 -0.67
N LYS A 118 9.21 4.87 -1.09
CA LYS A 118 9.70 5.03 -2.47
C LYS A 118 8.75 4.35 -3.47
N VAL A 119 8.40 3.09 -3.23
CA VAL A 119 7.49 2.32 -4.12
C VAL A 119 6.11 2.98 -4.24
N VAL A 120 5.51 3.35 -3.11
CA VAL A 120 4.18 3.98 -3.07
C VAL A 120 4.24 5.35 -3.74
N THR A 121 5.30 6.12 -3.54
CA THR A 121 5.50 7.42 -4.20
C THR A 121 5.51 7.27 -5.73
N GLU A 122 6.23 6.29 -6.29
CA GLU A 122 6.26 6.07 -7.75
C GLU A 122 4.90 5.59 -8.28
N LYS A 123 4.23 4.65 -7.59
CA LYS A 123 2.89 4.19 -7.96
C LYS A 123 1.88 5.33 -7.99
N PHE A 124 1.88 6.17 -6.95
CA PHE A 124 0.91 7.27 -6.80
C PHE A 124 1.34 8.57 -7.49
N ALA A 125 2.48 8.59 -8.18
CA ALA A 125 2.81 9.63 -9.16
C ALA A 125 1.99 9.48 -10.46
N LEU A 126 1.48 8.27 -10.74
CA LEU A 126 0.60 8.02 -11.89
C LEU A 126 -0.71 8.83 -11.76
N PRO A 127 -1.19 9.49 -12.83
CA PRO A 127 -2.31 10.44 -12.74
C PRO A 127 -3.59 9.87 -12.12
N GLU A 128 -4.00 8.67 -12.50
CA GLU A 128 -5.23 8.04 -11.99
C GLU A 128 -5.10 7.65 -10.50
N PHE A 129 -3.94 7.14 -10.09
CA PHE A 129 -3.67 6.76 -8.69
C PHE A 129 -3.55 8.01 -7.81
N LYS A 130 -2.84 9.04 -8.28
CA LYS A 130 -2.77 10.35 -7.62
C LYS A 130 -4.16 10.91 -7.36
N LYS A 131 -5.01 10.94 -8.39
CA LYS A 131 -6.38 11.42 -8.29
C LYS A 131 -7.18 10.62 -7.26
N GLY A 132 -7.07 9.29 -7.30
CA GLY A 132 -7.74 8.41 -6.34
C GLY A 132 -7.28 8.65 -4.90
N LEU A 133 -5.97 8.80 -4.66
CA LEU A 133 -5.44 9.07 -3.33
C LEU A 133 -5.88 10.43 -2.79
N LEU A 134 -5.80 11.49 -3.60
CA LEU A 134 -6.26 12.82 -3.17
C LEU A 134 -7.77 12.85 -2.92
N ALA A 135 -8.56 12.08 -3.67
CA ALA A 135 -10.01 11.96 -3.47
C ALA A 135 -10.40 11.27 -2.15
N SER A 136 -9.46 10.62 -1.45
CA SER A 136 -9.71 10.10 -0.09
C SER A 136 -9.81 11.20 0.98
N GLY A 137 -9.51 12.45 0.65
CA GLY A 137 -9.65 13.59 1.57
C GLY A 137 -8.79 13.44 2.82
N ASP A 138 -9.39 13.67 3.99
CA ASP A 138 -8.81 13.54 5.32
C ASP A 138 -8.97 12.13 5.93
N ALA A 139 -9.43 11.16 5.14
CA ALA A 139 -9.72 9.83 5.65
C ALA A 139 -8.47 9.16 6.24
N TYR A 140 -8.64 8.52 7.39
CA TYR A 140 -7.72 7.53 7.91
C TYR A 140 -7.73 6.31 6.97
N LEU A 141 -6.59 6.04 6.35
CA LEU A 141 -6.44 4.91 5.43
C LEU A 141 -6.03 3.67 6.23
N LEU A 142 -6.88 2.66 6.25
CA LEU A 142 -6.68 1.42 7.00
C LEU A 142 -6.44 0.25 6.03
N GLU A 143 -5.22 -0.28 5.99
CA GLU A 143 -4.98 -1.57 5.37
C GLU A 143 -5.55 -2.65 6.30
N HIS A 144 -6.70 -3.22 5.93
CA HIS A 144 -7.40 -4.22 6.72
C HIS A 144 -7.26 -5.59 6.06
N ASN A 145 -6.35 -6.42 6.54
CA ASN A 145 -6.17 -7.77 5.99
C ASN A 145 -7.31 -8.71 6.45
N ALA A 146 -7.68 -9.65 5.59
CA ALA A 146 -8.83 -10.53 5.85
C ALA A 146 -8.64 -11.60 6.93
N ILE A 147 -7.40 -11.84 7.38
CA ILE A 147 -7.05 -12.95 8.25
C ILE A 147 -6.01 -12.48 9.26
N LYS A 148 -6.31 -12.67 10.55
CA LYS A 148 -5.39 -12.40 11.66
C LYS A 148 -4.08 -13.20 11.53
N GLY A 149 -2.97 -12.57 11.93
CA GLY A 149 -1.62 -13.16 11.90
C GLY A 149 -0.97 -13.17 10.52
N ARG A 150 -1.57 -12.49 9.54
CA ARG A 150 -1.06 -12.45 8.16
C ARG A 150 -0.07 -11.30 7.94
N ASP A 151 -0.32 -10.12 8.51
CA ASP A 151 0.60 -8.98 8.43
C ASP A 151 0.33 -7.95 9.53
N ASN A 152 0.99 -8.09 10.68
CA ASN A 152 0.82 -7.13 11.78
C ASN A 152 1.60 -5.82 11.63
N TYR A 153 2.34 -5.64 10.54
CA TYR A 153 3.16 -4.45 10.36
C TYR A 153 2.54 -3.48 9.35
N TRP A 154 2.31 -3.96 8.13
CA TRP A 154 1.76 -3.12 7.08
C TRP A 154 0.26 -2.87 7.29
N SER A 155 -0.44 -3.85 7.85
CA SER A 155 -1.89 -3.83 8.08
C SER A 155 -2.25 -3.76 9.57
N ASP A 156 -3.55 -3.76 9.86
CA ASP A 156 -4.11 -3.78 11.21
C ASP A 156 -4.16 -5.18 11.86
N ASP A 157 -3.62 -6.19 11.18
CA ASP A 157 -3.68 -7.60 11.55
C ASP A 157 -5.11 -8.15 11.75
N HIS A 158 -6.09 -7.58 11.05
CA HIS A 158 -7.51 -7.90 11.08
C HIS A 158 -8.25 -7.49 12.36
N ASP A 159 -7.57 -7.48 13.51
CA ASP A 159 -8.18 -7.21 14.81
C ASP A 159 -7.73 -5.89 15.45
N GLY A 160 -6.95 -5.09 14.71
CA GLY A 160 -6.44 -3.80 15.15
C GLY A 160 -5.18 -3.88 16.01
N THR A 161 -4.58 -5.06 16.15
CA THR A 161 -3.30 -5.23 16.86
C THR A 161 -2.10 -4.90 15.98
N GLY A 162 -2.27 -4.82 14.66
CA GLY A 162 -1.24 -4.40 13.72
C GLY A 162 -1.00 -2.90 13.69
N THR A 163 0.09 -2.48 13.05
CA THR A 163 0.55 -1.08 13.04
C THR A 163 0.02 -0.24 11.88
N ASN A 164 -0.63 -0.84 10.87
CA ASN A 164 -1.19 -0.15 9.71
C ASN A 164 -0.16 0.74 8.96
N MET A 165 1.11 0.34 8.89
CA MET A 165 2.17 1.19 8.33
C MET A 165 1.97 1.51 6.84
N LEU A 166 1.26 0.67 6.07
CA LEU A 166 0.98 0.98 4.67
C LEU A 166 -0.04 2.11 4.56
N GLY A 167 -1.10 2.05 5.39
CA GLY A 167 -2.07 3.12 5.52
C GLY A 167 -1.42 4.45 5.90
N ILE A 168 -0.54 4.44 6.90
CA ILE A 168 0.26 5.61 7.30
C ILE A 168 1.11 6.12 6.12
N THR A 169 1.86 5.23 5.46
CA THR A 169 2.72 5.61 4.32
C THR A 169 1.92 6.26 3.18
N LEU A 170 0.70 5.76 2.89
CA LEU A 170 -0.18 6.35 1.88
C LEU A 170 -0.67 7.74 2.28
N MET A 171 -0.97 7.96 3.56
CA MET A 171 -1.36 9.29 4.07
C MET A 171 -0.19 10.28 4.02
N ASP A 172 1.04 9.83 4.28
CA ASP A 172 2.24 10.65 4.10
C ASP A 172 2.43 11.03 2.62
N VAL A 173 2.28 10.07 1.70
CA VAL A 173 2.34 10.33 0.25
C VAL A 173 1.21 11.27 -0.20
N ARG A 174 0.00 11.11 0.34
CA ARG A 174 -1.13 12.02 0.09
C ARG A 174 -0.77 13.45 0.49
N SER A 175 -0.14 13.63 1.66
CA SER A 175 0.35 14.93 2.13
C SER A 175 1.44 15.51 1.22
N ILE A 176 2.43 14.73 0.83
CA ILE A 176 3.49 15.14 -0.12
C ILE A 176 2.89 15.64 -1.45
N LEU A 177 1.78 15.04 -1.88
CA LEU A 177 1.08 15.40 -3.12
C LEU A 177 0.11 16.58 -2.98
N GLY A 178 0.05 17.22 -1.80
CA GLY A 178 -0.76 18.40 -1.50
C GLY A 178 -2.14 18.11 -0.91
N GLY A 179 -2.38 16.88 -0.44
CA GLY A 179 -3.59 16.51 0.31
C GLY A 179 -3.38 16.52 1.82
N GLU A 180 -4.32 15.94 2.56
CA GLU A 180 -4.24 15.81 4.01
C GLU A 180 -3.32 14.66 4.42
N GLY A 181 -2.65 14.79 5.57
CA GLY A 181 -1.80 13.74 6.13
C GLY A 181 -2.58 12.73 6.98
N VAL A 182 -1.89 12.14 7.96
CA VAL A 182 -2.52 11.35 9.01
C VAL A 182 -3.41 12.27 9.85
N PRO A 183 -4.71 11.95 10.08
CA PRO A 183 -5.57 12.80 10.87
C PRO A 183 -5.06 12.92 12.32
N GLY A 184 -5.03 14.13 12.87
CA GLY A 184 -4.69 14.32 14.28
C GLY A 184 -5.81 13.81 15.19
N GLY A 185 -5.48 13.39 16.41
CA GLY A 185 -6.48 12.95 17.38
C GLY A 185 -5.95 12.02 18.46
N ASN A 186 -6.85 11.59 19.34
CA ASN A 186 -6.58 10.57 20.35
C ASN A 186 -7.33 9.28 19.99
N TYR A 187 -6.64 8.39 19.25
CA TYR A 187 -7.15 7.12 18.77
C TYR A 187 -6.02 6.09 18.69
N THR A 188 -6.40 4.83 18.50
CA THR A 188 -5.54 3.70 18.17
C THR A 188 -5.97 3.10 16.82
N VAL A 189 -5.15 2.24 16.20
CA VAL A 189 -5.55 1.49 14.99
C VAL A 189 -6.83 0.69 15.26
N LYS A 190 -6.91 0.05 16.42
CA LYS A 190 -8.07 -0.73 16.85
C LYS A 190 -9.37 0.06 16.91
N ASP A 191 -9.30 1.35 17.23
CA ASP A 191 -10.50 2.21 17.25
C ASP A 191 -11.09 2.41 15.85
N PHE A 192 -10.29 2.31 14.79
CA PHE A 192 -10.77 2.27 13.41
C PHE A 192 -11.20 0.87 12.98
N THR A 193 -10.44 -0.17 13.35
CA THR A 193 -10.72 -1.56 12.94
C THR A 193 -12.11 -2.03 13.36
N GLN A 194 -12.64 -1.59 14.50
CA GLN A 194 -14.00 -1.97 14.95
C GLN A 194 -15.15 -1.49 14.04
N TYR A 195 -14.87 -0.62 13.05
CA TYR A 195 -15.85 -0.11 12.09
C TYR A 195 -15.80 -0.81 10.72
N ILE A 196 -14.94 -1.82 10.56
CA ILE A 196 -14.81 -2.62 9.33
C ILE A 196 -15.66 -3.88 9.43
#